data_AF-A9A1F9-F1
#
_entry.id   AF-A9A1F9-F1
#
_cell.length_a   1.000
_cell.length_b   1.000
_cell.length_c   1.000
_cell.angle_alpha   90.00
_cell.angle_beta   90.00
_cell.angle_gamma   90.00
#
_symmetry.space_group_name_H-M   'P 1'
#
loop_
_entity.id
_entity.type
_entity.pdbx_description
1 polymer ?
#
loop_
_entity_poly.entity_id
_entity_poly.type
_entity_poly.pdbx_seq_one_letter_code
_entity_poly.pdbx_strand_id
1 'polypeptide(L)'
;MLNTVYKDAIINRDKMLSILKGPKFEQIIQKARENWVEFTPVKEEVVTAGIDSSFNNTKFQGIELWATTAVSIKADGEVLVDLHESGLGSDTDLSRIASKMEIDACEKTVDQVDLVLMDGSLHSQFMTRQSALDAQVVRTMKKRDNVIFIAKTSNTKKQFEKLGSLAGDIFYYNHVTNNPGFSKLFVEKKYGSDKVISSTFVRLSDSTPIIKLEFLGEQHGEGDIKSVMNKLYKTSIGGYPYALKLAHNNCKISDKELAKMVSLLGLSNEIGSREVLG
;
A
#
# COMPACT_ATOMS: atom_id res chain seq x y z
N MET A 1 16.86 -6.14 30.53
CA MET A 1 16.98 -5.18 29.40
C MET A 1 15.65 -4.55 29.02
N LEU A 2 14.56 -5.32 28.85
CA LEU A 2 13.22 -4.75 28.57
C LEU A 2 12.73 -3.76 29.66
N ASN A 3 12.87 -4.11 30.94
CA ASN A 3 12.37 -3.27 32.05
C ASN A 3 13.06 -1.91 32.17
N THR A 4 14.36 -1.83 31.87
CA THR A 4 15.10 -0.55 31.90
C THR A 4 14.71 0.34 30.72
N VAL A 5 14.51 -0.25 29.53
CA VAL A 5 14.03 0.48 28.34
C VAL A 5 12.63 1.07 28.58
N TYR A 6 11.71 0.31 29.19
CA TYR A 6 10.38 0.84 29.52
C TYR A 6 10.42 1.95 30.56
N LYS A 7 11.26 1.80 31.60
CA LYS A 7 11.45 2.83 32.61
C LYS A 7 11.99 4.12 31.97
N ASP A 8 12.97 4.01 31.08
CA ASP A 8 13.53 5.16 30.35
C ASP A 8 12.49 5.80 29.41
N ALA A 9 11.65 5.01 28.74
CA ALA A 9 10.58 5.53 27.89
C ALA A 9 9.53 6.31 28.70
N ILE A 10 9.18 5.83 29.90
CA ILE A 10 8.25 6.52 30.80
C ILE A 10 8.88 7.84 31.27
N ILE A 11 10.14 7.81 31.71
CA ILE A 11 10.87 9.00 32.17
C ILE A 11 10.95 10.06 31.06
N ASN A 12 11.20 9.63 29.82
CA ASN A 12 11.35 10.53 28.68
C ASN A 12 10.05 10.79 27.90
N ARG A 13 8.89 10.32 28.38
CA ARG A 13 7.62 10.34 27.64
C ARG A 13 7.27 11.73 27.13
N ASP A 14 7.30 12.74 27.99
CA ASP A 14 6.91 14.10 27.61
C ASP A 14 7.87 14.71 26.60
N LYS A 15 9.17 14.43 26.74
CA LYS A 15 10.19 14.84 25.78
C LYS A 15 9.95 14.17 24.42
N MET A 16 9.65 12.88 24.38
CA MET A 16 9.36 12.16 23.14
C MET A 16 8.05 12.63 22.49
N LEU A 17 7.00 12.84 23.29
CA LEU A 17 5.70 13.33 22.82
C LEU A 17 5.71 14.82 22.47
N SER A 18 6.72 15.58 22.90
CA SER A 18 6.87 16.99 22.51
C SER A 18 6.98 17.17 21.00
N ILE A 19 7.42 16.14 20.26
CA ILE A 19 7.45 16.12 18.79
C ILE A 19 6.03 16.21 18.19
N LEU A 20 5.02 15.74 18.92
CA LEU A 20 3.62 15.73 18.54
C LEU A 20 2.85 16.95 19.07
N LYS A 21 3.56 17.96 19.59
CA LYS A 21 2.98 19.15 20.23
C LYS A 21 3.84 20.38 19.92
N GLY A 22 3.29 21.56 20.13
CA GLY A 22 4.04 22.83 20.07
C GLY A 22 4.00 23.55 18.72
N PRO A 23 4.66 24.71 18.60
CA PRO A 23 4.36 25.70 17.57
C PRO A 23 4.52 25.19 16.13
N LYS A 24 5.57 24.40 15.86
CA LYS A 24 5.79 23.82 14.52
C LYS A 24 4.72 22.77 14.18
N PHE A 25 4.35 21.93 15.14
CA PHE A 25 3.32 20.93 14.96
C PHE A 25 1.98 21.61 14.64
N GLU A 26 1.58 22.61 15.45
CA GLU A 26 0.35 23.38 15.23
C GLU A 26 0.35 24.11 13.88
N GLN A 27 1.49 24.69 13.46
CA GLN A 27 1.62 25.29 12.13
C GLN A 27 1.39 24.29 10.99
N ILE A 28 1.93 23.07 11.11
CA ILE A 28 1.71 22.01 10.11
C ILE A 28 0.25 21.56 10.12
N ILE A 29 -0.35 21.35 11.30
CA ILE A 29 -1.77 20.97 11.42
C ILE A 29 -2.68 22.05 10.84
N GLN A 30 -2.40 23.33 11.10
CA GLN A 30 -3.14 24.43 10.52
C GLN A 30 -3.01 24.43 9.00
N LYS A 31 -1.81 24.20 8.46
CA LYS A 31 -1.62 24.11 7.01
C LYS A 31 -2.34 22.91 6.39
N ALA A 32 -2.32 21.77 7.07
CA ALA A 32 -3.05 20.58 6.66
C ALA A 32 -4.57 20.84 6.68
N ARG A 33 -5.09 21.58 7.66
CA ARG A 33 -6.50 21.99 7.74
C ARG A 33 -6.90 22.90 6.58
N GLU A 34 -6.08 23.87 6.19
CA GLU A 34 -6.32 24.72 5.00
C GLU A 34 -6.35 23.93 3.68
N ASN A 35 -5.66 22.79 3.65
CA ASN A 35 -5.60 21.90 2.51
C ASN A 35 -6.66 20.80 2.57
N TRP A 36 -7.41 20.66 3.66
CA TRP A 36 -8.46 19.66 3.80
C TRP A 36 -9.76 20.17 3.22
N VAL A 37 -10.39 19.33 2.40
CA VAL A 37 -11.71 19.55 1.82
C VAL A 37 -12.67 18.59 2.50
N GLU A 38 -13.63 19.13 3.25
CA GLU A 38 -14.68 18.33 3.85
C GLU A 38 -15.61 17.79 2.76
N PHE A 39 -15.85 16.48 2.79
CA PHE A 39 -16.73 15.82 1.85
C PHE A 39 -17.21 14.51 2.43
N THR A 40 -18.54 14.39 2.57
CA THR A 40 -19.18 13.14 2.99
C THR A 40 -19.53 12.32 1.74
N PRO A 41 -18.85 11.19 1.50
CA PRO A 41 -19.13 10.37 0.33
C PRO A 41 -20.53 9.74 0.42
N VAL A 42 -21.17 9.59 -0.74
CA VAL A 42 -22.41 8.83 -0.91
C VAL A 42 -22.10 7.49 -1.57
N LYS A 43 -22.96 6.49 -1.37
CA LYS A 43 -22.78 5.19 -2.00
C LYS A 43 -23.04 5.31 -3.51
N GLU A 44 -22.04 4.93 -4.29
CA GLU A 44 -22.13 4.80 -5.75
C GLU A 44 -21.88 3.34 -6.13
N GLU A 45 -22.68 2.80 -7.05
CA GLU A 45 -22.50 1.43 -7.53
C GLU A 45 -21.22 1.32 -8.35
N VAL A 46 -20.45 0.29 -8.06
CA VAL A 46 -19.13 0.06 -8.66
C VAL A 46 -18.74 -1.41 -8.49
N VAL A 47 -18.18 -2.00 -9.53
CA VAL A 47 -17.45 -3.26 -9.43
C VAL A 47 -15.98 -2.94 -9.19
N THR A 48 -15.47 -3.31 -8.02
CA THR A 48 -14.05 -3.11 -7.67
C THR A 48 -13.33 -4.45 -7.56
N ALA A 49 -12.07 -4.48 -7.97
CA ALA A 49 -11.15 -5.57 -7.68
C ALA A 49 -9.88 -5.03 -6.99
N GLY A 50 -9.46 -5.71 -5.92
CA GLY A 50 -8.24 -5.43 -5.19
C GLY A 50 -7.13 -6.37 -5.63
N ILE A 51 -5.92 -5.83 -5.75
CA ILE A 51 -4.71 -6.56 -6.11
C ILE A 51 -3.68 -6.39 -5.00
N ASP A 52 -3.14 -7.51 -4.53
CA ASP A 52 -2.02 -7.57 -3.59
C ASP A 52 -1.15 -8.80 -3.93
N SER A 53 0.11 -8.74 -3.53
CA SER A 53 1.06 -9.82 -3.68
C SER A 53 1.73 -10.17 -2.36
N SER A 54 2.25 -11.39 -2.29
CA SER A 54 3.05 -11.83 -1.16
C SER A 54 4.18 -12.70 -1.65
N PHE A 55 5.28 -12.69 -0.94
CA PHE A 55 6.35 -13.65 -1.13
C PHE A 55 6.89 -14.09 0.22
N ASN A 56 7.42 -15.29 0.27
CA ASN A 56 8.11 -15.80 1.44
C ASN A 56 9.23 -16.75 0.99
N ASN A 57 10.28 -16.88 1.80
CA ASN A 57 11.37 -17.80 1.55
C ASN A 57 11.84 -18.49 2.84
N THR A 58 12.49 -19.64 2.66
CA THR A 58 13.18 -20.35 3.74
C THR A 58 14.52 -20.87 3.25
N LYS A 59 15.54 -20.75 4.09
CA LYS A 59 16.91 -21.12 3.75
C LYS A 59 17.24 -22.51 4.28
N PHE A 60 17.93 -23.30 3.49
CA PHE A 60 18.47 -24.59 3.91
C PHE A 60 19.83 -24.82 3.25
N GLN A 61 20.87 -25.06 4.05
CA GLN A 61 22.23 -25.39 3.58
C GLN A 61 22.80 -24.46 2.47
N GLY A 62 22.49 -23.17 2.51
CA GLY A 62 23.01 -22.19 1.54
C GLY A 62 22.20 -22.02 0.26
N ILE A 63 21.07 -22.73 0.11
CA ILE A 63 20.05 -22.51 -0.92
C ILE A 63 18.75 -22.01 -0.27
N GLU A 64 17.95 -21.27 -1.02
CA GLU A 64 16.65 -20.75 -0.57
C GLU A 64 15.53 -21.38 -1.41
N LEU A 65 14.50 -21.89 -0.73
CA LEU A 65 13.19 -22.14 -1.33
C LEU A 65 12.37 -20.89 -1.17
N TRP A 66 11.78 -20.43 -2.25
CA TRP A 66 10.93 -19.26 -2.26
C TRP A 66 9.63 -19.52 -3.00
N ALA A 67 8.61 -18.77 -2.63
CA ALA A 67 7.33 -18.72 -3.31
C ALA A 67 6.83 -17.28 -3.34
N THR A 68 6.18 -16.92 -4.44
CA THR A 68 5.56 -15.62 -4.67
C THR A 68 4.16 -15.84 -5.24
N THR A 69 3.20 -15.04 -4.81
CA THR A 69 1.80 -15.07 -5.25
C THR A 69 1.30 -13.65 -5.51
N ALA A 70 0.35 -13.50 -6.42
CA ALA A 70 -0.41 -12.27 -6.60
C ALA A 70 -1.87 -12.60 -6.93
N VAL A 71 -2.79 -11.92 -6.26
CA VAL A 71 -4.22 -12.19 -6.36
C VAL A 71 -4.96 -10.94 -6.77
N SER A 72 -5.89 -11.08 -7.71
CA SER A 72 -6.93 -10.09 -8.01
C SER A 72 -8.28 -10.65 -7.60
N ILE A 73 -8.99 -9.94 -6.73
CA ILE A 73 -10.26 -10.40 -6.17
C ILE A 73 -11.27 -9.26 -6.06
N LYS A 74 -12.52 -9.52 -6.46
CA LYS A 74 -13.63 -8.58 -6.35
C LYS A 74 -14.09 -8.40 -4.91
N ALA A 75 -14.80 -7.31 -4.65
CA ALA A 75 -15.37 -7.03 -3.33
C ALA A 75 -16.43 -8.07 -2.87
N ASP A 76 -17.01 -8.85 -3.79
CA ASP A 76 -17.94 -9.95 -3.50
C ASP A 76 -17.23 -11.30 -3.21
N GLY A 77 -15.91 -11.34 -3.35
CA GLY A 77 -15.09 -12.54 -3.14
C GLY A 77 -14.75 -13.34 -4.39
N GLU A 78 -15.23 -12.96 -5.57
CA GLU A 78 -14.85 -13.62 -6.83
C GLU A 78 -13.38 -13.34 -7.17
N VAL A 79 -12.57 -14.40 -7.25
CA VAL A 79 -11.16 -14.32 -7.67
C VAL A 79 -11.10 -14.22 -9.20
N LEU A 80 -10.49 -13.14 -9.71
CA LEU A 80 -10.31 -12.91 -11.15
C LEU A 80 -8.96 -13.40 -11.66
N VAL A 81 -7.93 -13.28 -10.81
CA VAL A 81 -6.57 -13.70 -11.14
C VAL A 81 -5.93 -14.30 -9.89
N ASP A 82 -5.28 -15.44 -10.07
CA ASP A 82 -4.45 -16.09 -9.06
C ASP A 82 -3.14 -16.53 -9.75
N LEU A 83 -2.04 -15.83 -9.46
CA LEU A 83 -0.73 -16.10 -10.01
C LEU A 83 0.17 -16.65 -8.89
N HIS A 84 0.99 -17.63 -9.23
CA HIS A 84 1.99 -18.19 -8.33
C HIS A 84 3.28 -18.52 -9.08
N GLU A 85 4.41 -18.34 -8.42
CA GLU A 85 5.73 -18.77 -8.88
C GLU A 85 6.51 -19.29 -7.66
N SER A 86 7.29 -20.36 -7.85
CA SER A 86 8.18 -20.87 -6.80
C SER A 86 9.45 -21.42 -7.41
N GLY A 87 10.51 -21.47 -6.60
CA GLY A 87 11.80 -21.92 -7.07
C GLY A 87 12.81 -22.18 -5.97
N LEU A 88 13.93 -22.76 -6.39
CA LEU A 88 15.11 -23.02 -5.58
C LEU A 88 16.28 -22.21 -6.13
N GLY A 89 16.96 -21.46 -5.27
CA GLY A 89 18.13 -20.69 -5.69
C GLY A 89 18.68 -19.81 -4.58
N SER A 90 19.69 -19.02 -4.93
CA SER A 90 20.21 -17.95 -4.09
C SER A 90 19.97 -16.60 -4.77
N ASP A 91 19.86 -15.53 -3.99
CA ASP A 91 19.85 -14.15 -4.48
C ASP A 91 18.71 -13.82 -5.47
N THR A 92 17.52 -14.37 -5.22
CA THR A 92 16.32 -14.06 -6.02
C THR A 92 15.67 -12.78 -5.51
N ASP A 93 15.50 -11.79 -6.39
CA ASP A 93 14.75 -10.56 -6.09
C ASP A 93 13.24 -10.82 -6.08
N LEU A 94 12.74 -11.39 -4.98
CA LEU A 94 11.33 -11.74 -4.79
C LEU A 94 10.42 -10.51 -4.83
N SER A 95 10.91 -9.36 -4.37
CA SER A 95 10.15 -8.11 -4.43
C SER A 95 9.85 -7.73 -5.88
N ARG A 96 10.84 -7.83 -6.78
CA ARG A 96 10.65 -7.59 -8.22
C ARG A 96 9.71 -8.61 -8.86
N ILE A 97 9.80 -9.89 -8.49
CA ILE A 97 8.88 -10.93 -8.99
C ILE A 97 7.44 -10.60 -8.56
N ALA A 98 7.23 -10.30 -7.28
CA ALA A 98 5.92 -9.94 -6.73
C ALA A 98 5.33 -8.71 -7.43
N SER A 99 6.14 -7.64 -7.56
CA SER A 99 5.70 -6.40 -8.22
C SER A 99 5.34 -6.64 -9.70
N LYS A 100 6.08 -7.50 -10.40
CA LYS A 100 5.74 -7.90 -11.77
C LYS A 100 4.41 -8.65 -11.80
N MET A 101 4.20 -9.61 -10.89
CA MET A 101 2.96 -10.37 -10.82
C MET A 101 1.75 -9.49 -10.50
N GLU A 102 1.88 -8.44 -9.68
CA GLU A 102 0.82 -7.45 -9.47
C GLU A 102 0.45 -6.71 -10.77
N ILE A 103 1.45 -6.32 -11.57
CA ILE A 103 1.23 -5.66 -12.85
C ILE A 103 0.56 -6.61 -13.84
N ASP A 104 1.01 -7.87 -13.91
CA ASP A 104 0.42 -8.91 -14.76
C ASP A 104 -1.04 -9.22 -14.34
N ALA A 105 -1.32 -9.24 -13.03
CA ALA A 105 -2.67 -9.37 -12.49
C ALA A 105 -3.54 -8.14 -12.83
N CYS A 106 -2.96 -6.94 -12.76
CA CYS A 106 -3.64 -5.69 -13.12
C CYS A 106 -4.01 -5.67 -14.59
N GLU A 107 -3.09 -6.05 -15.48
CA GLU A 107 -3.32 -6.12 -16.93
C GLU A 107 -4.46 -7.09 -17.29
N LYS A 108 -4.57 -8.21 -16.57
CA LYS A 108 -5.68 -9.16 -16.72
C LYS A 108 -7.00 -8.67 -16.14
N THR A 109 -6.97 -7.79 -15.13
CA THR A 109 -8.14 -7.35 -14.36
C THR A 109 -8.77 -6.07 -14.92
N VAL A 110 -7.97 -5.18 -15.49
CA VAL A 110 -8.35 -3.80 -15.85
C VAL A 110 -9.62 -3.69 -16.70
N ASP A 111 -9.88 -4.65 -17.60
CA ASP A 111 -11.07 -4.66 -18.47
C ASP A 111 -12.30 -5.33 -17.85
N GLN A 112 -12.18 -5.95 -16.69
CA GLN A 112 -13.23 -6.76 -16.07
C GLN A 112 -14.05 -6.01 -15.01
N VAL A 113 -13.56 -4.86 -14.56
CA VAL A 113 -14.13 -4.11 -13.43
C VAL A 113 -14.15 -2.62 -13.69
N ASP A 114 -14.99 -1.89 -12.95
CA ASP A 114 -15.10 -0.44 -13.07
C ASP A 114 -13.91 0.28 -12.43
N LEU A 115 -13.30 -0.32 -11.40
CA LEU A 115 -12.17 0.25 -10.68
C LEU A 115 -11.22 -0.82 -10.13
N VAL A 116 -9.94 -0.73 -10.50
CA VAL A 116 -8.86 -1.58 -9.98
C VAL A 116 -8.13 -0.87 -8.85
N LEU A 117 -7.98 -1.55 -7.73
CA LEU A 117 -7.31 -1.06 -6.54
C LEU A 117 -6.01 -1.83 -6.35
N MET A 118 -4.88 -1.14 -6.46
CA MET A 118 -3.56 -1.72 -6.21
C MET A 118 -3.17 -1.43 -4.75
N ASP A 119 -2.77 -2.46 -3.99
CA ASP A 119 -2.18 -2.26 -2.66
C ASP A 119 -0.79 -1.63 -2.79
N GLY A 120 -0.51 -0.63 -1.96
CA GLY A 120 0.79 0.03 -1.93
C GLY A 120 0.82 1.36 -2.67
N SER A 121 2.01 1.75 -3.14
CA SER A 121 2.28 3.12 -3.59
C SER A 121 2.93 3.15 -4.96
N LEU A 122 2.31 3.89 -5.88
CA LEU A 122 2.85 4.20 -7.20
C LEU A 122 4.17 4.98 -7.10
N HIS A 123 4.28 5.87 -6.10
CA HIS A 123 5.54 6.55 -5.79
C HIS A 123 6.66 5.57 -5.48
N SER A 124 6.39 4.57 -4.64
CA SER A 124 7.36 3.52 -4.31
C SER A 124 7.69 2.69 -5.54
N GLN A 125 6.69 2.34 -6.35
CA GLN A 125 6.87 1.61 -7.60
C GLN A 125 7.91 2.30 -8.51
N PHE A 126 7.76 3.60 -8.75
CA PHE A 126 8.69 4.38 -9.60
C PHE A 126 10.01 4.75 -8.91
N MET A 127 10.09 4.74 -7.58
CA MET A 127 11.34 5.00 -6.84
C MET A 127 12.29 3.82 -6.79
N THR A 128 11.75 2.60 -6.70
CA THR A 128 12.57 1.41 -6.51
C THR A 128 13.36 1.10 -7.79
N ARG A 129 14.44 0.32 -7.67
CA ARG A 129 15.31 -0.07 -8.82
C ARG A 129 14.60 -0.91 -9.90
N GLN A 130 13.28 -1.05 -9.82
CA GLN A 130 12.43 -1.76 -10.77
C GLN A 130 12.04 -0.93 -12.00
N SER A 131 12.85 0.06 -12.39
CA SER A 131 12.62 0.93 -13.57
C SER A 131 12.24 0.17 -14.86
N ALA A 132 12.64 -1.09 -14.99
CA ALA A 132 12.25 -1.98 -16.09
C ALA A 132 10.73 -2.24 -16.18
N LEU A 133 9.99 -2.12 -15.07
CA LEU A 133 8.54 -2.35 -15.00
C LEU A 133 7.73 -1.07 -15.22
N ASP A 134 8.34 0.12 -15.10
CA ASP A 134 7.62 1.41 -15.16
C ASP A 134 6.80 1.57 -16.44
N ALA A 135 7.37 1.17 -17.58
CA ALA A 135 6.69 1.27 -18.87
C ALA A 135 5.44 0.36 -18.93
N GLN A 136 5.50 -0.82 -18.30
CA GLN A 136 4.37 -1.73 -18.21
C GLN A 136 3.30 -1.17 -17.26
N VAL A 137 3.69 -0.65 -16.09
CA VAL A 137 2.78 0.03 -15.15
C VAL A 137 2.03 1.17 -15.84
N VAL A 138 2.77 2.09 -16.47
CA VAL A 138 2.19 3.26 -17.17
C VAL A 138 1.23 2.81 -18.29
N ARG A 139 1.62 1.80 -19.07
CA ARG A 139 0.78 1.25 -20.14
C ARG A 139 -0.52 0.67 -19.59
N THR A 140 -0.44 -0.15 -18.54
CA THR A 140 -1.60 -0.80 -17.94
C THR A 140 -2.56 0.22 -17.33
N MET A 141 -2.05 1.21 -16.58
CA MET A 141 -2.88 2.26 -15.98
C MET A 141 -3.59 3.13 -17.02
N LYS A 142 -2.90 3.48 -18.12
CA LYS A 142 -3.47 4.30 -19.22
C LYS A 142 -4.49 3.56 -20.09
N LYS A 143 -4.66 2.24 -19.91
CA LYS A 143 -5.56 1.45 -20.77
C LYS A 143 -7.03 1.86 -20.61
N ARG A 144 -7.45 2.18 -19.38
CA ARG A 144 -8.83 2.59 -19.07
C ARG A 144 -8.93 3.73 -18.05
N ASP A 145 -7.81 4.23 -17.54
CA ASP A 145 -7.76 5.26 -16.49
C ASP A 145 -8.59 4.90 -15.23
N ASN A 146 -8.72 3.61 -14.93
CA ASN A 146 -9.52 3.07 -13.81
C ASN A 146 -8.67 2.36 -12.74
N VAL A 147 -7.35 2.56 -12.74
CA VAL A 147 -6.42 1.96 -11.78
C VAL A 147 -5.97 3.01 -10.76
N ILE A 148 -6.11 2.69 -9.47
CA ILE A 148 -5.73 3.57 -8.36
C ILE A 148 -4.85 2.80 -7.38
N PHE A 149 -3.76 3.42 -6.94
CA PHE A 149 -2.92 2.89 -5.87
C PHE A 149 -3.41 3.39 -4.52
N ILE A 150 -3.51 2.49 -3.54
CA ILE A 150 -4.01 2.78 -2.20
C ILE A 150 -3.01 2.30 -1.16
N ALA A 151 -2.56 3.22 -0.31
CA ALA A 151 -1.65 2.92 0.79
C ALA A 151 -2.23 3.31 2.16
N LYS A 152 -2.16 2.38 3.13
CA LYS A 152 -2.50 2.64 4.55
C LYS A 152 -1.45 3.47 5.27
N THR A 153 -0.22 3.44 4.78
CA THR A 153 0.92 4.13 5.37
C THR A 153 1.64 4.92 4.28
N SER A 154 2.27 6.02 4.67
CA SER A 154 3.06 6.81 3.75
C SER A 154 4.13 7.60 4.48
N ASN A 155 5.36 7.51 3.97
CA ASN A 155 6.51 8.25 4.49
C ASN A 155 6.80 9.52 3.69
N THR A 156 6.02 9.83 2.64
CA THR A 156 6.20 11.07 1.88
C THR A 156 5.92 12.27 2.76
N LYS A 157 6.84 13.24 2.77
CA LYS A 157 6.78 14.48 3.55
C LYS A 157 6.59 15.72 2.67
N LYS A 158 6.26 15.55 1.40
CA LYS A 158 6.47 16.57 0.37
C LYS A 158 5.60 17.80 0.55
N GLN A 159 4.45 17.67 1.20
CA GLN A 159 3.57 18.81 1.44
C GLN A 159 4.03 19.66 2.63
N PHE A 160 4.65 19.05 3.64
CA PHE A 160 5.04 19.73 4.89
C PHE A 160 6.55 19.78 5.16
N GLU A 161 7.39 19.27 4.25
CA GLU A 161 8.85 19.22 4.37
C GLU A 161 9.45 20.60 4.66
N LYS A 162 8.97 21.64 3.96
CA LYS A 162 9.43 23.04 4.16
C LYS A 162 9.07 23.62 5.53
N LEU A 163 8.08 23.05 6.22
CA LEU A 163 7.70 23.41 7.58
C LEU A 163 8.48 22.61 8.65
N GLY A 164 9.39 21.73 8.22
CA GLY A 164 10.21 20.90 9.10
C GLY A 164 9.47 19.67 9.63
N SER A 165 8.56 19.10 8.84
CA SER A 165 7.80 17.89 9.21
C SER A 165 8.71 16.71 9.57
N LEU A 166 8.43 16.09 10.72
CA LEU A 166 9.17 14.93 11.24
C LEU A 166 8.53 13.60 10.82
N ALA A 167 7.21 13.58 10.61
CA ALA A 167 6.45 12.43 10.12
C ALA A 167 6.03 12.59 8.65
N GLY A 168 5.46 11.55 8.04
CA GLY A 168 4.85 11.64 6.72
C GLY A 168 3.59 12.51 6.72
N ASP A 169 3.23 13.06 5.55
CA ASP A 169 2.07 13.97 5.40
C ASP A 169 0.77 13.33 5.91
N ILE A 170 0.61 12.01 5.72
CA ILE A 170 -0.53 11.21 6.19
C ILE A 170 -0.74 11.34 7.71
N PHE A 171 0.35 11.43 8.48
CA PHE A 171 0.29 11.55 9.93
C PHE A 171 -0.40 12.86 10.32
N TYR A 172 -0.01 13.97 9.72
CA TYR A 172 -0.56 15.28 10.02
C TYR A 172 -2.02 15.38 9.59
N TYR A 173 -2.37 14.90 8.39
CA TYR A 173 -3.77 14.85 7.94
C TYR A 173 -4.65 14.04 8.89
N ASN A 174 -4.13 12.94 9.46
CA ASN A 174 -4.91 12.13 10.39
C ASN A 174 -5.25 12.86 11.70
N HIS A 175 -4.52 13.95 12.02
CA HIS A 175 -4.75 14.80 13.20
C HIS A 175 -5.58 16.07 12.90
N VAL A 176 -5.97 16.33 11.64
CA VAL A 176 -6.71 17.54 11.27
C VAL A 176 -8.16 17.50 11.75
N THR A 177 -8.86 16.41 11.46
CA THR A 177 -10.27 16.19 11.77
C THR A 177 -10.50 14.70 11.99
N ASN A 178 -11.69 14.32 12.47
CA ASN A 178 -12.17 12.93 12.45
C ASN A 178 -13.22 12.69 11.34
N ASN A 179 -13.67 13.73 10.65
CA ASN A 179 -14.73 13.65 9.65
C ASN A 179 -14.18 13.18 8.27
N PRO A 180 -15.03 12.62 7.40
CA PRO A 180 -14.73 12.35 6.00
C PRO A 180 -14.27 13.58 5.22
N GLY A 181 -13.46 13.32 4.20
CA GLY A 181 -12.93 14.35 3.33
C GLY A 181 -11.63 13.91 2.69
N PHE A 182 -10.97 14.86 2.04
CA PHE A 182 -9.72 14.61 1.34
C PHE A 182 -8.80 15.84 1.37
N SER A 183 -7.50 15.62 1.23
CA SER A 183 -6.55 16.70 1.03
C SER A 183 -6.59 17.20 -0.41
N LYS A 184 -6.28 18.48 -0.64
CA LYS A 184 -5.95 19.00 -1.97
C LYS A 184 -4.91 18.11 -2.65
N LEU A 185 -5.03 18.01 -3.98
CA LEU A 185 -4.13 17.23 -4.79
C LEU A 185 -2.70 17.74 -4.70
N PHE A 186 -1.78 16.79 -4.58
CA PHE A 186 -0.36 17.02 -4.70
C PHE A 186 0.18 16.28 -5.92
N VAL A 187 0.78 17.03 -6.84
CA VAL A 187 1.31 16.53 -8.11
C VAL A 187 2.84 16.43 -8.04
N GLU A 188 3.38 15.25 -8.27
CA GLU A 188 4.81 14.98 -8.31
C GLU A 188 5.26 14.65 -9.74
N LYS A 189 6.15 15.49 -10.30
CA LYS A 189 6.63 15.38 -11.70
C LYS A 189 8.08 14.88 -11.83
N LYS A 190 8.68 14.35 -10.75
CA LYS A 190 10.13 14.10 -10.70
C LYS A 190 10.60 12.88 -11.52
N TYR A 191 9.69 12.04 -12.00
CA TYR A 191 10.01 10.75 -12.64
C TYR A 191 10.00 10.78 -14.17
N GLY A 192 9.76 11.96 -14.77
CA GLY A 192 9.55 12.11 -16.21
C GLY A 192 8.15 12.61 -16.55
N SER A 193 7.95 13.02 -17.80
CA SER A 193 6.69 13.60 -18.29
C SER A 193 5.56 12.57 -18.36
N ASP A 194 5.88 11.29 -18.49
CA ASP A 194 4.95 10.17 -18.58
C ASP A 194 4.64 9.51 -17.23
N LYS A 195 5.38 9.87 -16.17
CA LYS A 195 5.30 9.33 -14.80
C LYS A 195 4.96 10.39 -13.77
N VAL A 196 3.99 11.23 -14.10
CA VAL A 196 3.44 12.22 -13.18
C VAL A 196 2.49 11.51 -12.23
N ILE A 197 2.65 11.73 -10.92
CA ILE A 197 1.78 11.13 -9.90
C ILE A 197 0.97 12.24 -9.25
N SER A 198 -0.36 12.11 -9.28
CA SER A 198 -1.28 12.92 -8.47
C SER A 198 -1.65 12.13 -7.23
N SER A 199 -1.58 12.76 -6.05
CA SER A 199 -1.87 12.09 -4.78
C SER A 199 -2.76 12.92 -3.87
N THR A 200 -3.61 12.25 -3.13
CA THR A 200 -4.48 12.86 -2.10
C THR A 200 -4.59 11.90 -0.90
N PHE A 201 -4.80 12.46 0.28
CA PHE A 201 -5.09 11.73 1.49
C PHE A 201 -6.57 11.79 1.77
N VAL A 202 -7.20 10.66 2.06
CA VAL A 202 -8.65 10.53 2.10
C VAL A 202 -9.09 9.85 3.39
N ARG A 203 -10.18 10.35 3.98
CA ARG A 203 -10.97 9.63 4.98
C ARG A 203 -12.35 9.35 4.43
N LEU A 204 -12.73 8.07 4.41
CA LEU A 204 -14.01 7.63 3.84
C LEU A 204 -15.18 7.68 4.83
N SER A 205 -14.94 7.55 6.14
CA SER A 205 -15.99 7.55 7.17
C SER A 205 -15.49 8.21 8.46
N ASP A 206 -16.40 8.66 9.32
CA ASP A 206 -16.04 9.26 10.60
C ASP A 206 -15.13 8.34 11.43
N SER A 207 -14.08 8.93 12.00
CA SER A 207 -13.12 8.28 12.89
C SER A 207 -12.41 7.05 12.31
N THR A 208 -12.41 6.86 10.98
CA THR A 208 -11.61 5.82 10.33
C THR A 208 -10.21 6.32 9.99
N PRO A 209 -9.23 5.42 9.78
CA PRO A 209 -7.91 5.81 9.29
C PRO A 209 -7.97 6.57 7.97
N ILE A 210 -6.97 7.42 7.74
CA ILE A 210 -6.71 8.01 6.43
C ILE A 210 -5.95 7.02 5.56
N ILE A 211 -6.29 6.99 4.28
CA ILE A 211 -5.56 6.28 3.22
C ILE A 211 -4.99 7.29 2.22
N LYS A 212 -3.88 6.94 1.59
CA LYS A 212 -3.35 7.70 0.45
C LYS A 212 -3.88 7.10 -0.84
N LEU A 213 -4.45 7.93 -1.70
CA LEU A 213 -4.77 7.58 -3.08
C LEU A 213 -3.71 8.18 -4.01
N GLU A 214 -3.24 7.39 -4.96
CA GLU A 214 -2.30 7.81 -6.00
C GLU A 214 -2.84 7.46 -7.39
N PHE A 215 -2.80 8.44 -8.27
CA PHE A 215 -3.28 8.40 -9.64
C PHE A 215 -2.12 8.70 -10.60
N LEU A 216 -2.18 8.13 -11.79
CA LEU A 216 -1.27 8.48 -12.87
C LEU A 216 -1.79 9.72 -13.61
N GLY A 217 -0.91 10.68 -13.89
CA GLY A 217 -1.22 11.94 -14.58
C GLY A 217 -1.48 13.12 -13.63
N GLU A 218 -1.72 14.30 -14.20
CA GLU A 218 -1.99 15.56 -13.48
C GLU A 218 -3.37 16.16 -13.75
N GLN A 219 -4.14 15.54 -14.65
CA GLN A 219 -5.44 16.01 -15.10
C GLN A 219 -6.60 15.71 -14.13
N HIS A 220 -6.29 15.35 -12.88
CA HIS A 220 -7.28 14.99 -11.87
C HIS A 220 -7.76 16.24 -11.13
N GLY A 221 -9.07 16.38 -10.98
CA GLY A 221 -9.72 17.45 -10.23
C GLY A 221 -10.42 16.95 -8.96
N GLU A 222 -11.00 17.87 -8.20
CA GLU A 222 -11.78 17.52 -7.01
C GLU A 222 -13.01 16.66 -7.34
N GLY A 223 -13.60 16.83 -8.52
CA GLY A 223 -14.74 16.03 -8.97
C GLY A 223 -14.39 14.55 -9.11
N ASP A 224 -13.20 14.25 -9.66
CA ASP A 224 -12.70 12.89 -9.82
C ASP A 224 -12.48 12.23 -8.47
N ILE A 225 -11.88 12.96 -7.51
CA ILE A 225 -11.68 12.47 -6.14
C ILE A 225 -13.01 12.17 -5.47
N LYS A 226 -14.00 13.05 -5.58
CA LYS A 226 -15.34 12.84 -4.99
C LYS A 226 -16.02 11.60 -5.57
N SER A 227 -15.93 11.39 -6.89
CA SER A 227 -16.45 10.16 -7.52
C SER A 227 -15.73 8.91 -7.02
N VAL A 228 -14.40 8.93 -6.95
CA VAL A 228 -13.61 7.82 -6.40
C VAL A 228 -13.98 7.54 -4.94
N MET A 229 -14.13 8.59 -4.13
CA MET A 229 -14.55 8.44 -2.73
C MET A 229 -15.94 7.81 -2.61
N ASN A 230 -16.90 8.19 -3.44
CA ASN A 230 -18.25 7.59 -3.44
C ASN A 230 -18.21 6.09 -3.76
N LYS A 231 -17.46 5.73 -4.80
CA LYS A 231 -17.23 4.34 -5.23
C LYS A 231 -16.56 3.53 -4.13
N LEU A 232 -15.45 4.03 -3.57
CA LEU A 232 -14.72 3.37 -2.49
C LEU A 232 -15.56 3.24 -1.23
N TYR A 233 -16.37 4.25 -0.88
CA TYR A 233 -17.21 4.23 0.32
C TYR A 233 -18.21 3.06 0.30
N LYS A 234 -18.80 2.75 -0.86
CA LYS A 234 -19.72 1.62 -1.02
C LYS A 234 -19.05 0.28 -0.69
N THR A 235 -17.81 0.08 -1.12
CA THR A 235 -17.09 -1.20 -1.02
C THR A 235 -16.06 -1.25 0.09
N SER A 236 -16.06 -0.29 1.02
CA SER A 236 -15.11 -0.21 2.13
C SER A 236 -15.71 -0.64 3.46
N ILE A 237 -14.88 -1.28 4.28
CA ILE A 237 -15.22 -1.66 5.67
C ILE A 237 -14.18 -1.02 6.59
N GLY A 238 -14.63 -0.26 7.58
CA GLY A 238 -13.73 0.43 8.53
C GLY A 238 -12.82 1.47 7.87
N GLY A 239 -13.27 2.08 6.76
CA GLY A 239 -12.50 3.08 6.01
C GLY A 239 -11.43 2.50 5.07
N TYR A 240 -11.43 1.17 4.85
CA TYR A 240 -10.52 0.51 3.91
C TYR A 240 -11.29 -0.32 2.87
N PRO A 241 -10.89 -0.30 1.58
CA PRO A 241 -11.55 -1.10 0.54
C PRO A 241 -11.50 -2.59 0.85
N TYR A 242 -12.67 -3.24 0.82
CA TYR A 242 -12.78 -4.64 1.22
C TYR A 242 -12.07 -5.58 0.23
N ALA A 243 -12.11 -5.27 -1.07
CA ALA A 243 -11.41 -6.03 -2.09
C ALA A 243 -9.88 -6.12 -1.83
N LEU A 244 -9.26 -5.02 -1.36
CA LEU A 244 -7.84 -5.04 -0.96
C LEU A 244 -7.59 -5.88 0.29
N LYS A 245 -8.52 -5.84 1.27
CA LYS A 245 -8.43 -6.74 2.44
C LYS A 245 -8.52 -8.21 2.04
N LEU A 246 -9.38 -8.53 1.07
CA LEU A 246 -9.50 -9.87 0.52
C LEU A 246 -8.23 -10.27 -0.23
N ALA A 247 -7.68 -9.41 -1.08
CA ALA A 247 -6.46 -9.69 -1.84
C ALA A 247 -5.30 -10.03 -0.87
N HIS A 248 -5.07 -9.17 0.12
CA HIS A 248 -4.05 -9.35 1.15
C HIS A 248 -4.15 -10.69 1.90
N ASN A 249 -5.38 -11.08 2.24
CA ASN A 249 -5.60 -12.33 2.96
C ASN A 249 -5.41 -13.56 2.07
N ASN A 250 -5.69 -13.47 0.77
CA ASN A 250 -5.61 -14.58 -0.16
C ASN A 250 -4.22 -14.76 -0.78
N CYS A 251 -3.41 -13.71 -0.87
CA CYS A 251 -2.04 -13.84 -1.37
C CYS A 251 -1.06 -14.30 -0.28
N LYS A 252 -1.35 -14.09 1.01
CA LYS A 252 -0.40 -14.33 2.11
C LYS A 252 0.21 -15.75 2.10
N ILE A 253 1.54 -15.83 2.05
CA ILE A 253 2.31 -17.07 2.18
C ILE A 253 2.95 -17.14 3.58
N SER A 254 2.44 -18.04 4.42
CA SER A 254 2.94 -18.29 5.78
C SER A 254 4.11 -19.27 5.83
N ASP A 255 4.90 -19.20 6.90
CA ASP A 255 6.00 -20.16 7.13
C ASP A 255 5.51 -21.61 7.21
N LYS A 256 4.25 -21.81 7.65
CA LYS A 256 3.61 -23.13 7.67
C LYS A 256 3.35 -23.67 6.26
N GLU A 257 3.03 -22.81 5.31
CA GLU A 257 2.86 -23.20 3.89
C GLU A 257 4.22 -23.51 3.26
N LEU A 258 5.24 -22.71 3.53
CA LEU A 258 6.61 -23.02 3.10
C LEU A 258 7.09 -24.35 3.67
N ALA A 259 6.87 -24.62 4.96
CA ALA A 259 7.25 -25.89 5.58
C ALA A 259 6.56 -27.10 4.90
N LYS A 260 5.29 -26.95 4.50
CA LYS A 260 4.61 -27.96 3.69
C LYS A 260 5.26 -28.12 2.31
N MET A 261 5.63 -27.03 1.65
CA MET A 261 6.33 -27.10 0.36
C MET A 261 7.69 -27.81 0.49
N VAL A 262 8.47 -27.50 1.53
CA VAL A 262 9.73 -28.19 1.86
C VAL A 262 9.49 -29.70 2.00
N SER A 263 8.44 -30.09 2.72
CA SER A 263 8.07 -31.50 2.90
C SER A 263 7.64 -32.17 1.58
N LEU A 264 6.80 -31.50 0.78
CA LEU A 264 6.33 -32.01 -0.51
C LEU A 264 7.46 -32.19 -1.53
N LEU A 265 8.45 -31.30 -1.50
CA LEU A 265 9.62 -31.36 -2.38
C LEU A 265 10.69 -32.36 -1.89
N GLY A 266 10.47 -33.03 -0.75
CA GLY A 266 11.45 -33.96 -0.17
C GLY A 266 12.70 -33.29 0.39
N LEU A 267 12.72 -31.95 0.46
CA LEU A 267 13.85 -31.16 0.94
C LEU A 267 14.06 -31.32 2.44
N SER A 268 13.05 -31.81 3.17
CA SER A 268 13.17 -32.16 4.58
C SER A 268 14.32 -33.14 4.88
N ASN A 269 14.70 -33.98 3.90
CA ASN A 269 15.79 -34.96 4.06
C ASN A 269 17.18 -34.37 3.77
N GLU A 270 17.24 -33.24 3.05
CA GLU A 270 18.45 -32.44 2.87
C GLU A 270 18.69 -31.52 4.09
N ILE A 271 17.73 -31.41 5.02
CA ILE A 271 17.89 -30.72 6.30
C ILE A 271 18.77 -31.57 7.21
N GLY A 272 20.08 -31.35 7.12
CA GLY A 272 21.04 -31.78 8.12
C GLY A 272 20.79 -31.08 9.48
N SER A 273 20.08 -31.75 10.37
CA SER A 273 20.51 -32.02 11.75
C SER A 273 21.20 -30.88 12.53
N ARG A 274 20.44 -29.86 12.95
CA ARG A 274 20.52 -29.22 14.28
C ARG A 274 19.52 -28.05 14.34
N GLU A 275 18.42 -28.25 15.06
CA GLU A 275 17.86 -27.14 15.83
C GLU A 275 18.97 -26.65 16.76
N VAL A 276 19.53 -25.47 16.46
CA VAL A 276 20.24 -24.72 17.49
C VAL A 276 19.16 -24.10 18.36
N LEU A 277 18.85 -24.77 19.47
CA LEU A 277 18.17 -24.14 20.60
C LEU A 277 19.02 -22.93 21.01
N GLY A 278 18.47 -21.74 20.79
CA GLY A 278 18.97 -20.46 21.27
C GLY A 278 17.88 -19.73 22.03
#